data_AF-A0A7C2E7R2-F1
#
_entry.id   AF-A0A7C2E7R2-F1
#
_cell.length_a   1.000
_cell.length_b   1.000
_cell.length_c   1.000
_cell.angle_alpha   90.00
_cell.angle_beta   90.00
_cell.angle_gamma   90.00
#
_symmetry.space_group_name_H-M   'P 1'
#
loop_
_entity.id
_entity.type
_entity.pdbx_description
1 polymer ?
#
loop_
_entity_poly.entity_id
_entity_poly.type
_entity_poly.pdbx_seq_one_letter_code
_entity_poly.pdbx_strand_id
1 'polypeptide(L)'
;MSDISLQLPDPRQYPESSPSNMLIHYTQSIVNARSEDDRAMWRASLRAALVEMLEREELLSLSVALAMVTSQQIYRELWDALRDAAERPDSGRHAVIFAVPLVLVIGSKGKATLPERIADVDTLNALFRQHGLFADGAEVFLSGKLLHPDNVVGIHSAQIYRYTRQLVDAARGLPLELPAAPIVAKDEGVFLRYLLGVAIREDGAEAPVKLGGNVGAWGVPVMKFIGEQLKTEGVTLFPIPRPPMPLMQAIVAANFARLEVALQVFASTQIRQLRDLGQEPVAIMSAHDNGELHITVSATGNEKDWGGFVWPLAAQDDVAQIETNFRLLMAECQVGDVRVVDGVQPESRDGIPLFFTADDWPPQPVTLQ
;
A
#
# COMPACT_ATOMS: atom_id res chain seq x y z
N MET A 1 5.89 27.61 -25.99
CA MET A 1 4.78 27.77 -25.02
C MET A 1 5.12 26.84 -23.87
N SER A 2 5.21 27.37 -22.66
CA SER A 2 5.47 26.59 -21.45
C SER A 2 4.38 25.55 -21.31
N ASP A 3 4.75 24.29 -21.49
CA ASP A 3 3.88 23.13 -21.34
C ASP A 3 3.52 23.04 -19.86
N ILE A 4 2.39 23.65 -19.48
CA ILE A 4 1.81 23.45 -18.15
C ILE A 4 1.29 22.03 -18.20
N SER A 5 2.13 21.07 -17.79
CA SER A 5 1.73 19.71 -17.48
C SER A 5 0.53 19.81 -16.54
N LEU A 6 -0.69 19.63 -17.06
CA LEU A 6 -1.88 19.50 -16.25
C LEU A 6 -1.63 18.35 -15.27
N GLN A 7 -1.62 18.68 -13.98
CA GLN A 7 -1.45 17.72 -12.91
C GLN A 7 -2.83 17.22 -12.49
N LEU A 8 -2.97 15.91 -12.33
CA LEU A 8 -4.19 15.27 -11.90
C LEU A 8 -4.59 15.79 -10.50
N PRO A 9 -5.83 16.27 -10.30
CA PRO A 9 -6.26 16.74 -8.99
C PRO A 9 -6.41 15.58 -8.01
N ASP A 10 -6.29 15.87 -6.71
CA ASP A 10 -6.63 14.91 -5.66
C ASP A 10 -8.14 14.91 -5.43
N PRO A 11 -8.85 13.81 -5.73
CA PRO A 11 -10.29 13.78 -5.60
C PRO A 11 -10.77 13.50 -4.16
N ARG A 12 -9.88 13.16 -3.23
CA ARG A 12 -10.28 12.85 -1.86
C ARG A 12 -10.85 14.09 -1.18
N GLN A 13 -12.02 13.91 -0.58
CA GLN A 13 -12.71 14.97 0.14
C GLN A 13 -12.22 15.05 1.60
N TYR A 14 -11.94 16.27 2.05
CA TYR A 14 -11.58 16.57 3.43
C TYR A 14 -12.60 17.56 4.01
N PRO A 15 -12.97 17.44 5.30
CA PRO A 15 -13.81 18.43 5.96
C PRO A 15 -13.23 19.85 5.85
N GLU A 16 -14.09 20.84 5.61
CA GLU A 16 -13.69 22.25 5.53
C GLU A 16 -13.15 22.78 6.86
N SER A 17 -13.60 22.21 7.98
CA SER A 17 -13.16 22.57 9.32
C SER A 17 -13.01 21.32 10.19
N SER A 18 -12.02 21.37 11.09
CA SER A 18 -11.81 20.32 12.08
C SER A 18 -12.54 20.65 13.39
N PRO A 19 -13.08 19.64 14.10
CA PRO A 19 -13.57 19.82 15.45
C PRO A 19 -12.42 20.21 16.39
N SER A 20 -12.76 20.73 17.57
CA SER A 20 -11.77 20.93 18.63
C SER A 20 -11.23 19.57 19.09
N ASN A 21 -10.06 19.21 18.58
CA ASN A 21 -9.37 17.96 18.88
C ASN A 21 -7.87 18.26 19.05
N MET A 22 -7.30 17.81 20.17
CA MET A 22 -5.91 18.09 20.54
C MET A 22 -4.91 17.55 19.52
N LEU A 23 -5.13 16.34 18.99
CA LEU A 23 -4.23 15.73 18.01
C LEU A 23 -4.23 16.50 16.69
N ILE A 24 -5.42 16.92 16.23
CA ILE A 24 -5.54 17.74 15.02
C ILE A 24 -4.84 19.09 15.23
N HIS A 25 -5.05 19.74 16.38
CA HIS A 25 -4.40 21.00 16.72
C HIS A 25 -2.87 20.89 16.72
N TYR A 26 -2.31 19.87 17.38
CA TYR A 26 -0.86 19.66 17.38
C TYR A 26 -0.34 19.38 15.97
N THR A 27 -1.03 18.56 15.19
CA THR A 27 -0.63 18.24 13.81
C THR A 27 -0.65 19.48 12.91
N GLN A 28 -1.71 20.31 12.99
CA GLN A 28 -1.78 21.59 12.29
C GLN A 28 -0.65 22.53 12.73
N SER A 29 -0.30 22.54 14.01
CA SER A 29 0.80 23.35 14.53
C SER A 29 2.16 22.89 14.00
N ILE A 30 2.37 21.58 13.80
CA ILE A 30 3.57 21.03 13.15
C ILE A 30 3.66 21.49 11.70
N VAL A 31 2.58 21.33 10.92
CA VAL A 31 2.54 21.68 9.49
C VAL A 31 2.77 23.19 9.28
N ASN A 32 2.22 24.03 10.17
CA ASN A 32 2.32 25.49 10.08
C ASN A 32 3.53 26.09 10.83
N ALA A 33 4.38 25.26 11.45
CA ALA A 33 5.53 25.72 12.23
C ALA A 33 6.51 26.51 11.36
N ARG A 34 6.92 27.69 11.85
CA ARG A 34 7.83 28.61 11.14
C ARG A 34 9.31 28.32 11.39
N SER A 35 9.62 27.55 12.44
CA SER A 35 10.97 27.13 12.82
C SER A 35 11.00 25.63 13.07
N GLU A 36 12.18 25.02 12.96
CA GLU A 36 12.35 23.60 13.28
C GLU A 36 12.22 23.33 14.79
N ASP A 37 12.61 24.29 15.64
CA ASP A 37 12.47 24.17 17.09
C ASP A 37 10.99 24.11 17.51
N ASP A 38 10.14 24.98 16.95
CA ASP A 38 8.68 24.94 17.17
C ASP A 38 8.10 23.60 16.68
N ARG A 39 8.55 23.15 15.50
CA ARG A 39 8.11 21.89 14.90
C ARG A 39 8.45 20.70 15.78
N ALA A 40 9.68 20.64 16.29
CA ALA A 40 10.16 19.59 17.19
C ALA A 40 9.38 19.58 18.52
N MET A 41 9.09 20.75 19.09
CA MET A 41 8.26 20.88 20.28
C MET A 41 6.85 20.31 20.06
N TRP A 42 6.19 20.66 18.96
CA TRP A 42 4.85 20.16 18.64
C TRP A 42 4.85 18.66 18.33
N ARG A 43 5.89 18.14 17.66
CA ARG A 43 6.07 16.70 17.45
C ARG A 43 6.21 15.94 18.77
N ALA A 44 6.99 16.46 19.70
CA ALA A 44 7.12 15.87 21.04
C ALA A 44 5.77 15.86 21.78
N SER A 45 5.02 16.96 21.71
CA SER A 45 3.69 17.08 22.32
C SER A 45 2.68 16.10 21.71
N LEU A 46 2.64 16.02 20.38
CA LEU A 46 1.78 15.08 19.65
C LEU A 46 2.10 13.63 20.02
N ARG A 47 3.40 13.28 20.02
CA ARG A 47 3.82 11.92 20.37
C ARG A 47 3.44 11.56 21.80
N ALA A 48 3.66 12.45 22.77
CA ALA A 48 3.28 12.21 24.16
C ALA A 48 1.78 11.96 24.31
N ALA A 49 0.94 12.77 23.66
CA ALA A 49 -0.52 12.58 23.67
C ALA A 49 -0.93 11.24 23.03
N LEU A 50 -0.32 10.87 21.89
CA LEU A 50 -0.58 9.61 21.23
C LEU A 50 -0.20 8.41 22.10
N VAL A 51 0.95 8.47 22.79
CA VAL A 51 1.39 7.42 23.72
C VAL A 51 0.38 7.26 24.87
N GLU A 52 -0.05 8.35 25.51
CA GLU A 52 -1.07 8.29 26.57
C GLU A 52 -2.38 7.64 26.09
N MET A 53 -2.83 8.01 24.89
CA MET A 53 -4.04 7.45 24.29
C MET A 53 -3.89 5.97 23.92
N LEU A 54 -2.72 5.55 23.43
CA LEU A 54 -2.44 4.15 23.11
C LEU A 54 -2.38 3.29 24.38
N GLU A 55 -1.80 3.81 25.46
CA GLU A 55 -1.76 3.16 26.78
C GLU A 55 -3.14 2.95 27.38
N ARG A 56 -4.05 3.91 27.17
CA ARG A 56 -5.44 3.84 27.64
C ARG A 56 -6.39 3.16 26.66
N GLU A 57 -5.88 2.69 25.52
CA GLU A 57 -6.65 2.09 24.43
C GLU A 57 -7.80 3.01 23.90
N GLU A 58 -7.57 4.32 23.87
CA GLU A 58 -8.53 5.35 23.42
C GLU A 58 -8.66 5.43 21.88
N LEU A 59 -8.94 4.29 21.24
CA LEU A 59 -8.92 4.14 19.77
C LEU A 59 -9.99 4.97 19.05
N LEU A 60 -11.14 5.22 19.66
CA LEU A 60 -12.22 6.01 19.04
C LEU A 60 -11.77 7.44 18.77
N SER A 61 -11.12 8.07 19.75
CA SER A 61 -10.62 9.44 19.64
C SER A 61 -9.54 9.56 18.55
N LEU A 62 -8.70 8.53 18.38
CA LEU A 62 -7.71 8.44 17.29
C LEU A 62 -8.39 8.35 15.92
N SER A 63 -9.38 7.46 15.78
CA SER A 63 -10.13 7.29 14.53
C SER A 63 -10.87 8.56 14.12
N VAL A 64 -11.50 9.24 15.09
CA VAL A 64 -12.16 10.54 14.84
C VAL A 64 -11.14 11.59 14.42
N ALA A 65 -9.96 11.66 15.06
CA ALA A 65 -8.94 12.63 14.69
C ALA A 65 -8.47 12.42 13.23
N LEU A 66 -8.19 11.18 12.83
CA LEU A 66 -7.77 10.83 11.47
C LEU A 66 -8.86 11.10 10.43
N ALA A 67 -10.14 10.85 10.75
CA ALA A 67 -11.25 11.08 9.84
C ALA A 67 -11.60 12.58 9.67
N MET A 68 -11.25 13.42 10.64
CA MET A 68 -11.63 14.84 10.67
C MET A 68 -10.49 15.81 10.32
N VAL A 69 -9.36 15.30 9.80
CA VAL A 69 -8.27 16.16 9.30
C VAL A 69 -8.71 16.91 8.04
N THR A 70 -8.26 18.15 7.88
CA THR A 70 -8.72 19.05 6.80
C THR A 70 -7.88 18.99 5.53
N SER A 71 -6.84 18.14 5.49
CA SER A 71 -6.03 17.94 4.29
C SER A 71 -5.24 16.63 4.36
N GLN A 72 -4.77 16.19 3.20
CA GLN A 72 -3.90 15.02 3.10
C GLN A 72 -2.59 15.20 3.88
N GLN A 73 -1.98 16.39 3.84
CA GLN A 73 -0.73 16.65 4.54
C GLN A 73 -0.88 16.48 6.06
N ILE A 74 -2.00 16.95 6.62
CA ILE A 74 -2.31 16.78 8.04
C ILE A 74 -2.58 15.30 8.35
N TYR A 75 -3.31 14.59 7.48
CA TYR A 75 -3.50 13.14 7.63
C TYR A 75 -2.16 12.39 7.72
N ARG A 76 -1.24 12.69 6.79
CA ARG A 76 0.08 12.05 6.71
C ARG A 76 0.90 12.27 7.97
N GLU A 77 1.02 13.51 8.43
CA GLU A 77 1.80 13.83 9.63
C GLU A 77 1.19 13.17 10.89
N LEU A 78 -0.15 13.18 11.04
CA LEU A 78 -0.81 12.52 12.17
C LEU A 78 -0.62 11.00 12.14
N TRP A 79 -0.78 10.38 10.97
CA TRP A 79 -0.58 8.94 10.80
C TRP A 79 0.87 8.52 11.05
N ASP A 80 1.84 9.29 10.55
CA ASP A 80 3.26 9.03 10.78
C ASP A 80 3.63 9.14 12.25
N ALA A 81 3.07 10.12 12.96
CA ALA A 81 3.24 10.26 14.41
C ALA A 81 2.58 9.10 15.19
N LEU A 82 1.38 8.66 14.78
CA LEU A 82 0.72 7.50 15.37
C LEU A 82 1.53 6.21 15.17
N ARG A 83 2.04 6.01 13.96
CA ARG A 83 2.94 4.90 13.62
C ARG A 83 4.17 4.91 14.52
N ASP A 84 4.85 6.04 14.62
CA ASP A 84 6.05 6.18 15.46
C ASP A 84 5.74 5.86 16.94
N ALA A 85 4.66 6.42 17.48
CA ALA A 85 4.25 6.16 18.87
C ALA A 85 3.95 4.67 19.13
N ALA A 86 3.25 4.02 18.20
CA ALA A 86 2.84 2.61 18.32
C ALA A 86 4.02 1.65 18.14
N GLU A 87 4.86 1.85 17.13
CA GLU A 87 5.86 0.87 16.68
C GLU A 87 7.27 1.10 17.25
N ARG A 88 7.58 2.32 17.72
CA ARG A 88 8.93 2.69 18.14
C ARG A 88 9.00 3.13 19.61
N PRO A 89 9.45 2.25 20.52
CA PRO A 89 9.78 2.62 21.89
C PRO A 89 10.99 3.55 21.94
N ASP A 90 11.08 4.38 22.98
CA ASP A 90 12.16 5.36 23.13
C ASP A 90 13.51 4.73 23.51
N SER A 91 13.49 3.64 24.26
CA SER A 91 14.69 2.94 24.72
C SER A 91 14.37 1.51 25.17
N GLY A 92 15.43 0.74 25.40
CA GLY A 92 15.34 -0.57 26.02
C GLY A 92 15.01 -1.69 25.03
N ARG A 93 15.07 -2.91 25.56
CA ARG A 93 14.72 -4.12 24.84
C ARG A 93 13.24 -4.12 24.48
N HIS A 94 12.91 -4.41 23.22
CA HIS A 94 11.53 -4.40 22.74
C HIS A 94 11.32 -5.36 21.58
N ALA A 95 10.06 -5.71 21.32
CA ALA A 95 9.68 -6.46 20.13
C ALA A 95 9.51 -5.54 18.93
N VAL A 96 10.00 -5.98 17.78
CA VAL A 96 9.80 -5.38 16.48
C VAL A 96 8.78 -6.23 15.73
N ILE A 97 7.58 -5.69 15.55
CA ILE A 97 6.50 -6.36 14.83
C ILE A 97 6.56 -5.89 13.38
N PHE A 98 6.76 -6.83 12.46
CA PHE A 98 6.94 -6.52 11.05
C PHE A 98 6.13 -7.46 10.17
N ALA A 99 5.88 -7.05 8.93
CA ALA A 99 5.30 -7.92 7.93
C ALA A 99 6.18 -7.95 6.68
N VAL A 100 6.25 -9.12 6.05
CA VAL A 100 6.83 -9.32 4.71
C VAL A 100 5.66 -9.39 3.72
N PRO A 101 5.43 -8.34 2.92
CA PRO A 101 4.35 -8.36 1.94
C PRO A 101 4.71 -9.21 0.74
N LEU A 102 3.75 -9.96 0.24
CA LEU A 102 3.86 -10.79 -0.96
C LEU A 102 2.79 -10.33 -1.95
N VAL A 103 3.21 -9.63 -3.01
CA VAL A 103 2.33 -9.36 -4.14
C VAL A 103 2.39 -10.57 -5.06
N LEU A 104 1.25 -11.16 -5.40
CA LEU A 104 1.16 -12.43 -6.11
C LEU A 104 0.39 -12.20 -7.41
N VAL A 105 1.07 -12.27 -8.54
CA VAL A 105 0.43 -12.25 -9.86
C VAL A 105 0.07 -13.68 -10.23
N ILE A 106 -1.22 -13.91 -10.46
CA ILE A 106 -1.77 -15.25 -10.67
C ILE A 106 -2.56 -15.26 -11.97
N GLY A 107 -2.24 -16.21 -12.85
CA GLY A 107 -3.06 -16.56 -14.01
C GLY A 107 -3.58 -17.98 -13.87
N SER A 108 -4.86 -18.20 -14.17
CA SER A 108 -5.51 -19.51 -14.07
C SER A 108 -6.53 -19.69 -15.20
N LYS A 109 -6.70 -20.93 -15.70
CA LYS A 109 -7.70 -21.24 -16.74
C LYS A 109 -9.13 -21.45 -16.18
N GLY A 110 -9.27 -21.37 -14.86
CA GLY A 110 -10.49 -21.61 -14.12
C GLY A 110 -10.27 -21.31 -12.64
N LYS A 111 -11.28 -21.54 -11.80
CA LYS A 111 -11.15 -21.29 -10.36
C LYS A 111 -10.10 -22.21 -9.74
N ALA A 112 -9.09 -21.63 -9.11
CA ALA A 112 -8.04 -22.34 -8.39
C ALA A 112 -7.87 -21.77 -6.99
N THR A 113 -7.50 -22.63 -6.03
CA THR A 113 -7.22 -22.25 -4.65
C THR A 113 -5.77 -22.59 -4.33
N LEU A 114 -4.96 -21.57 -4.06
CA LEU A 114 -3.55 -21.76 -3.68
C LEU A 114 -3.45 -22.08 -2.19
N PRO A 115 -2.33 -22.71 -1.74
CA PRO A 115 -2.04 -22.91 -0.33
C PRO A 115 -2.12 -21.59 0.47
N GLU A 116 -2.66 -21.68 1.68
CA GLU A 116 -2.81 -20.54 2.60
C GLU A 116 -1.56 -20.31 3.50
N ARG A 117 -0.51 -21.11 3.31
CA ARG A 117 0.69 -21.07 4.15
C ARG A 117 1.93 -21.51 3.40
N ILE A 118 3.07 -21.01 3.84
CA ILE A 118 4.40 -21.53 3.55
C ILE A 118 4.64 -22.70 4.51
N ALA A 119 4.80 -23.91 3.95
CA ALA A 119 4.93 -25.12 4.76
C ALA A 119 6.33 -25.21 5.39
N ASP A 120 7.37 -24.89 4.62
CA ASP A 120 8.76 -24.92 5.08
C ASP A 120 9.23 -23.51 5.49
N VAL A 121 8.71 -23.05 6.63
CA VAL A 121 9.04 -21.71 7.15
C VAL A 121 10.49 -21.62 7.67
N ASP A 122 11.09 -22.74 8.06
CA ASP A 122 12.47 -22.80 8.54
C ASP A 122 13.46 -22.51 7.40
N THR A 123 13.25 -23.10 6.22
CA THR A 123 14.06 -22.77 5.03
C THR A 123 13.87 -21.32 4.60
N LEU A 124 12.65 -20.77 4.69
CA LEU A 124 12.43 -19.35 4.40
C LEU A 124 13.21 -18.44 5.36
N ASN A 125 13.20 -18.76 6.65
CA ASN A 125 13.97 -18.07 7.67
C ASN A 125 15.48 -18.18 7.42
N ALA A 126 15.97 -19.34 6.99
CA ALA A 126 17.37 -19.54 6.64
C ALA A 126 17.78 -18.69 5.42
N LEU A 127 16.94 -18.60 4.39
CA LEU A 127 17.17 -17.73 3.24
C LEU A 127 17.27 -16.25 3.64
N PHE A 128 16.38 -15.78 4.52
CA PHE A 128 16.44 -14.40 5.01
C PHE A 128 17.72 -14.11 5.81
N ARG A 129 18.20 -15.05 6.64
CA ARG A 129 19.49 -14.91 7.33
C ARG A 129 20.67 -14.95 6.38
N GLN A 130 20.70 -15.92 5.46
CA GLN A 130 21.78 -16.09 4.48
C GLN A 130 22.03 -14.81 3.66
N HIS A 131 20.97 -14.08 3.33
CA HIS A 131 21.06 -12.83 2.58
C HIS A 131 21.06 -11.57 3.46
N GLY A 132 21.23 -11.73 4.78
CA GLY A 132 21.38 -10.65 5.74
C GLY A 132 20.15 -9.76 5.90
N LEU A 133 18.95 -10.29 5.62
CA LEU A 133 17.68 -9.63 5.93
C LEU A 133 17.35 -9.77 7.41
N PHE A 134 17.64 -10.93 7.99
CA PHE A 134 17.66 -11.16 9.43
C PHE A 134 19.12 -11.25 9.88
N ALA A 135 19.46 -10.59 10.99
CA ALA A 135 20.82 -10.63 11.53
C ALA A 135 21.16 -12.04 12.06
N ASP A 136 22.43 -12.41 11.98
CA ASP A 136 22.91 -13.69 12.48
C ASP A 136 22.71 -13.77 14.01
N GLY A 137 22.13 -14.89 14.46
CA GLY A 137 21.80 -15.09 15.88
C GLY A 137 20.63 -14.25 16.41
N ALA A 138 19.99 -13.41 15.58
CA ALA A 138 18.84 -12.63 16.00
C ALA A 138 17.63 -13.53 16.32
N GLU A 139 16.96 -13.19 17.42
CA GLU A 139 15.71 -13.81 17.84
C GLU A 139 14.56 -13.28 16.97
N VAL A 140 14.20 -14.07 15.95
CA VAL A 140 13.17 -13.73 14.95
C VAL A 140 12.24 -14.91 14.77
N PHE A 141 10.95 -14.66 14.92
CA PHE A 141 9.86 -15.51 14.50
C PHE A 141 9.23 -14.95 13.23
N LEU A 142 8.95 -15.84 12.28
CA LEU A 142 8.16 -15.53 11.10
C LEU A 142 7.05 -16.56 10.98
N SER A 143 5.81 -16.09 10.91
CA SER A 143 4.66 -16.94 10.65
C SER A 143 4.70 -17.47 9.22
N GLY A 144 4.47 -18.78 9.05
CA GLY A 144 4.22 -19.37 7.74
C GLY A 144 2.81 -19.09 7.20
N LYS A 145 1.91 -18.50 7.98
CA LYS A 145 0.53 -18.21 7.54
C LYS A 145 0.51 -17.03 6.57
N LEU A 146 -0.16 -17.20 5.42
CA LEU A 146 -0.45 -16.10 4.50
C LEU A 146 -1.69 -15.37 4.97
N LEU A 147 -1.51 -14.16 5.51
CA LEU A 147 -2.61 -13.36 6.05
C LEU A 147 -3.24 -12.50 4.94
N HIS A 148 -4.57 -12.42 4.94
CA HIS A 148 -5.31 -11.46 4.12
C HIS A 148 -5.06 -10.03 4.63
N PRO A 149 -5.04 -9.00 3.76
CA PRO A 149 -4.96 -7.60 4.19
C PRO A 149 -5.95 -7.25 5.32
N ASP A 150 -7.21 -7.71 5.23
CA ASP A 150 -8.23 -7.44 6.27
C ASP A 150 -7.85 -7.97 7.66
N ASN A 151 -7.19 -9.14 7.72
CA ASN A 151 -6.72 -9.72 8.99
C ASN A 151 -5.59 -8.88 9.59
N VAL A 152 -4.75 -8.28 8.75
CA VAL A 152 -3.61 -7.47 9.17
C VAL A 152 -4.06 -6.07 9.61
N VAL A 153 -4.99 -5.46 8.87
CA VAL A 153 -5.63 -4.17 9.22
C VAL A 153 -6.42 -4.27 10.53
N GLY A 154 -6.95 -5.46 10.86
CA GLY A 154 -7.60 -5.72 12.13
C GLY A 154 -6.69 -5.66 13.36
N ILE A 155 -5.36 -5.57 13.20
CA ILE A 155 -4.42 -5.41 14.32
C ILE A 155 -4.32 -3.92 14.66
N HIS A 156 -4.97 -3.50 15.75
CA HIS A 156 -5.08 -2.09 16.11
C HIS A 156 -3.78 -1.51 16.67
N SER A 157 -3.56 -0.21 16.51
CA SER A 157 -2.36 0.50 16.96
C SER A 157 -2.06 0.35 18.45
N ALA A 158 -3.07 0.29 19.32
CA ALA A 158 -2.88 0.03 20.75
C ALA A 158 -2.37 -1.40 21.04
N GLN A 159 -2.79 -2.40 20.26
CA GLN A 159 -2.25 -3.76 20.36
C GLN A 159 -0.78 -3.79 19.94
N ILE A 160 -0.44 -3.09 18.84
CA ILE A 160 0.93 -2.94 18.36
C ILE A 160 1.79 -2.24 19.43
N TYR A 161 1.31 -1.13 19.99
CA TYR A 161 1.96 -0.41 21.09
C TYR A 161 2.28 -1.32 22.26
N ARG A 162 1.28 -2.10 22.71
CA ARG A 162 1.38 -3.03 23.83
C ARG A 162 2.38 -4.14 23.55
N TYR A 163 2.24 -4.84 22.42
CA TYR A 163 3.07 -5.99 22.10
C TYR A 163 4.54 -5.62 21.84
N THR A 164 4.78 -4.49 21.20
CA THR A 164 6.13 -3.93 21.03
C THR A 164 6.85 -3.79 22.38
N ARG A 165 6.13 -3.42 23.45
CA ARG A 165 6.72 -3.16 24.78
C ARG A 165 6.69 -4.35 25.74
N GLN A 166 5.71 -5.24 25.62
CA GLN A 166 5.43 -6.28 26.62
C GLN A 166 5.85 -7.69 26.19
N LEU A 167 6.12 -7.93 24.90
CA LEU A 167 6.57 -9.25 24.47
C LEU A 167 7.98 -9.55 24.99
N VAL A 168 8.09 -10.67 25.70
CA VAL A 168 9.33 -11.13 26.34
C VAL A 168 10.19 -11.91 25.34
N ASP A 169 9.59 -12.63 24.41
CA ASP A 169 10.29 -13.41 23.38
C ASP A 169 9.51 -13.34 22.05
N ALA A 170 10.19 -13.65 20.96
CA ALA A 170 9.60 -13.74 19.63
C ALA A 170 9.03 -15.14 19.34
N ALA A 171 9.46 -16.18 20.06
CA ALA A 171 9.30 -17.59 19.68
C ALA A 171 7.84 -18.01 19.38
N ARG A 172 6.87 -17.35 20.00
CA ARG A 172 5.43 -17.63 19.81
C ARG A 172 4.71 -16.68 18.85
N GLY A 173 5.41 -15.69 18.31
CA GLY A 173 4.82 -14.62 17.51
C GLY A 173 3.88 -13.72 18.32
N LEU A 174 2.91 -13.09 17.64
CA LEU A 174 1.91 -12.28 18.32
C LEU A 174 0.87 -13.17 19.03
N PRO A 175 0.42 -12.79 20.24
CA PRO A 175 -0.63 -13.49 20.97
C PRO A 175 -2.02 -13.11 20.41
N LEU A 176 -2.21 -13.31 19.12
CA LEU A 176 -3.44 -13.07 18.37
C LEU A 176 -3.76 -14.28 17.50
N GLU A 177 -5.04 -14.65 17.45
CA GLU A 177 -5.53 -15.61 16.47
C GLU A 177 -5.63 -14.95 15.10
N LEU A 178 -4.60 -15.15 14.28
CA LEU A 178 -4.54 -14.67 12.91
C LEU A 178 -4.77 -15.86 11.97
N PRO A 179 -5.98 -15.99 11.38
CA PRO A 179 -6.27 -17.09 10.46
C PRO A 179 -5.48 -16.89 9.15
N ALA A 180 -4.93 -18.00 8.67
CA ALA A 180 -4.42 -18.07 7.31
C ALA A 180 -5.60 -17.89 6.33
N ALA A 181 -5.34 -17.26 5.19
CA ALA A 181 -6.37 -16.98 4.20
C ALA A 181 -5.94 -17.53 2.82
N PRO A 182 -6.63 -18.54 2.28
CA PRO A 182 -6.32 -19.08 0.97
C PRO A 182 -6.49 -18.00 -0.11
N ILE A 183 -5.79 -18.15 -1.22
CA ILE A 183 -5.96 -17.29 -2.39
C ILE A 183 -6.84 -18.03 -3.38
N VAL A 184 -8.02 -17.49 -3.62
CA VAL A 184 -8.94 -18.00 -4.63
C VAL A 184 -8.79 -17.15 -5.87
N ALA A 185 -8.11 -17.69 -6.87
CA ALA A 185 -7.92 -17.04 -8.15
C ALA A 185 -8.92 -17.55 -9.17
N LYS A 186 -9.38 -16.64 -10.03
CA LYS A 186 -10.15 -16.94 -11.24
C LYS A 186 -9.59 -16.04 -12.33
N ASP A 187 -9.25 -16.63 -13.46
CA ASP A 187 -8.60 -15.92 -14.58
C ASP A 187 -7.26 -15.30 -14.13
N GLU A 188 -7.00 -14.04 -14.48
CA GLU A 188 -5.81 -13.30 -14.08
C GLU A 188 -6.12 -12.33 -12.93
N GLY A 189 -5.22 -12.23 -11.95
CA GLY A 189 -5.37 -11.28 -10.85
C GLY A 189 -4.08 -11.04 -10.07
N VAL A 190 -4.05 -9.90 -9.38
CA VAL A 190 -2.94 -9.49 -8.51
C VAL A 190 -3.42 -9.44 -7.07
N PHE A 191 -2.88 -10.33 -6.25
CA PHE A 191 -3.27 -10.53 -4.86
C PHE A 191 -2.18 -10.05 -3.91
N LEU A 192 -2.55 -9.76 -2.67
CA LEU A 192 -1.62 -9.40 -1.61
C LEU A 192 -1.83 -10.33 -0.42
N ARG A 193 -0.73 -10.84 0.12
CA ARG A 193 -0.67 -11.56 1.38
C ARG A 193 0.49 -11.04 2.22
N TYR A 194 0.41 -11.27 3.52
CA TYR A 194 1.48 -10.92 4.44
C TYR A 194 1.96 -12.16 5.19
N LEU A 195 3.28 -12.28 5.34
CA LEU A 195 3.89 -13.11 6.38
C LEU A 195 4.21 -12.19 7.55
N LEU A 196 3.62 -12.45 8.72
CA LEU A 196 3.83 -11.64 9.91
C LEU A 196 5.01 -12.18 10.72
N GLY A 197 5.88 -11.29 11.19
CA GLY A 197 7.02 -11.64 12.02
C GLY A 197 7.11 -10.79 13.28
N VAL A 198 7.81 -11.35 14.26
CA VAL A 198 8.20 -10.69 15.49
C VAL A 198 9.70 -10.91 15.65
N ALA A 199 10.44 -9.85 15.95
CA ALA A 199 11.84 -9.96 16.32
C ALA A 199 12.07 -9.28 17.66
N ILE A 200 13.05 -9.72 18.43
CA ILE A 200 13.48 -9.00 19.63
C ILE A 200 14.67 -8.11 19.27
N ARG A 201 14.55 -6.83 19.60
CA ARG A 201 15.65 -5.88 19.54
C ARG A 201 16.19 -5.66 20.94
N GLU A 202 17.47 -5.99 21.12
CA GLU A 202 18.22 -5.67 22.33
C GLU A 202 18.65 -4.20 22.31
N ASP A 203 18.76 -3.61 23.51
CA ASP A 203 19.14 -2.20 23.64
C ASP A 203 20.57 -1.96 23.13
N GLY A 204 20.75 -0.94 22.29
CA GLY A 204 22.04 -0.64 21.65
C GLY A 204 22.58 -1.67 20.64
N ALA A 205 21.87 -2.78 20.40
CA ALA A 205 22.28 -3.80 19.43
C ALA A 205 21.91 -3.42 17.98
N GLU A 206 22.54 -4.12 17.03
CA GLU A 206 22.15 -4.05 15.61
C GLU A 206 20.67 -4.44 15.43
N ALA A 207 20.00 -3.86 14.43
CA ALA A 207 18.62 -4.20 14.14
C ALA A 207 18.49 -5.70 13.78
N PRO A 208 17.59 -6.45 14.43
CA PRO A 208 17.46 -7.89 14.20
C PRO A 208 16.91 -8.21 12.79
N VAL A 209 16.20 -7.25 12.20
CA VAL A 209 15.61 -7.33 10.86
C VAL A 209 15.90 -6.03 10.12
N LYS A 210 16.37 -6.13 8.87
CA LYS A 210 16.46 -4.98 7.97
C LYS A 210 15.08 -4.64 7.44
N LEU A 211 14.54 -3.54 7.96
CA LEU A 211 13.24 -3.03 7.58
C LEU A 211 13.37 -1.98 6.46
N GLY A 212 12.46 -2.01 5.50
CA GLY A 212 12.45 -1.13 4.33
C GLY A 212 13.59 -1.41 3.35
N GLY A 213 13.93 -0.39 2.55
CA GLY A 213 14.98 -0.47 1.53
C GLY A 213 14.55 -1.16 0.25
N ASN A 214 15.51 -1.50 -0.60
CA ASN A 214 15.26 -2.17 -1.88
C ASN A 214 15.32 -3.69 -1.75
N VAL A 215 14.57 -4.39 -2.60
CA VAL A 215 14.71 -5.84 -2.77
C VAL A 215 16.09 -6.11 -3.38
N GLY A 216 17.05 -6.50 -2.53
CA GLY A 216 18.42 -6.81 -2.94
C GLY A 216 18.58 -8.25 -3.41
N ALA A 217 19.75 -8.83 -3.15
CA ALA A 217 20.12 -10.17 -3.57
C ALA A 217 19.19 -11.30 -3.05
N TRP A 218 18.41 -11.04 -2.00
CA TRP A 218 17.46 -12.01 -1.42
C TRP A 218 16.19 -12.19 -2.25
N GLY A 219 15.84 -11.23 -3.12
CA GLY A 219 14.54 -11.20 -3.80
C GLY A 219 14.29 -12.40 -4.71
N VAL A 220 15.22 -12.69 -5.62
CA VAL A 220 15.08 -13.80 -6.58
C VAL A 220 15.06 -15.17 -5.89
N PRO A 221 15.96 -15.49 -4.94
CA PRO A 221 15.89 -16.73 -4.17
C PRO A 221 14.55 -16.92 -3.46
N VAL A 222 14.05 -15.88 -2.77
CA VAL A 222 12.80 -15.96 -2.02
C VAL A 222 11.58 -16.05 -2.94
N MET A 223 11.56 -15.32 -4.05
CA MET A 223 10.55 -15.47 -5.11
C MET A 223 10.46 -16.92 -5.59
N LYS A 224 11.59 -17.54 -5.95
CA LYS A 224 11.61 -18.93 -6.43
C LYS A 224 11.11 -19.91 -5.36
N PHE A 225 11.57 -19.72 -4.12
CA PHE A 225 11.15 -20.53 -2.99
C PHE A 225 9.64 -20.46 -2.75
N ILE A 226 9.08 -19.24 -2.69
CA ILE A 226 7.64 -19.02 -2.51
C ILE A 226 6.85 -19.61 -3.69
N GLY A 227 7.36 -19.46 -4.92
CA GLY A 227 6.72 -20.01 -6.11
C GLY A 227 6.55 -21.53 -6.05
N GLU A 228 7.56 -22.25 -5.53
CA GLU A 228 7.46 -23.70 -5.35
C GLU A 228 6.55 -24.08 -4.17
N GLN A 229 6.63 -23.34 -3.05
CA GLN A 229 5.77 -23.58 -1.87
C GLN A 229 4.28 -23.39 -2.16
N LEU A 230 3.93 -22.49 -3.09
CA LEU A 230 2.55 -22.14 -3.44
C LEU A 230 2.10 -22.74 -4.79
N LYS A 231 2.89 -23.67 -5.32
CA LYS A 231 2.63 -24.30 -6.60
C LYS A 231 1.29 -25.02 -6.59
N THR A 232 0.46 -24.69 -7.58
CA THR A 232 -0.88 -25.24 -7.75
C THR A 232 -1.04 -25.65 -9.21
N GLU A 233 -1.63 -26.82 -9.46
CA GLU A 233 -1.87 -27.30 -10.83
C GLU A 233 -2.78 -26.33 -11.61
N GLY A 234 -2.44 -26.08 -12.88
CA GLY A 234 -3.23 -25.18 -13.74
C GLY A 234 -3.10 -23.69 -13.42
N VAL A 235 -2.19 -23.32 -12.50
CA VAL A 235 -1.92 -21.94 -12.10
C VAL A 235 -0.52 -21.53 -12.54
N THR A 236 -0.43 -20.37 -13.20
CA THR A 236 0.81 -19.62 -13.35
C THR A 236 0.91 -18.63 -12.20
N LEU A 237 1.98 -18.71 -11.41
CA LEU A 237 2.21 -17.85 -10.26
C LEU A 237 3.54 -17.11 -10.41
N PHE A 238 3.51 -15.79 -10.24
CA PHE A 238 4.69 -14.94 -10.13
C PHE A 238 4.65 -14.17 -8.80
N PRO A 239 5.36 -14.65 -7.77
CA PRO A 239 5.40 -13.99 -6.48
C PRO A 239 6.44 -12.87 -6.45
N ILE A 240 6.04 -11.70 -5.98
CA ILE A 240 6.88 -10.51 -5.86
C ILE A 240 6.99 -10.18 -4.37
N PRO A 241 7.98 -10.76 -3.65
CA PRO A 241 8.17 -10.41 -2.26
C PRO A 241 8.65 -8.96 -2.14
N ARG A 242 8.08 -8.25 -1.17
CA ARG A 242 8.45 -6.88 -0.82
C ARG A 242 9.30 -6.88 0.45
N PRO A 243 10.15 -5.86 0.65
CA PRO A 243 10.97 -5.75 1.85
C PRO A 243 10.10 -5.82 3.12
N PRO A 244 10.59 -6.44 4.21
CA PRO A 244 9.95 -6.39 5.50
C PRO A 244 9.77 -4.93 5.94
N MET A 245 8.65 -4.59 6.55
CA MET A 245 8.40 -3.25 7.10
C MET A 245 7.73 -3.37 8.47
N PRO A 246 7.84 -2.35 9.34
CA PRO A 246 6.97 -2.24 10.51
C PRO A 246 5.51 -2.43 10.09
N LEU A 247 4.73 -3.10 10.92
CA LEU A 247 3.40 -3.61 10.56
C LEU A 247 2.47 -2.56 9.92
N MET A 248 2.31 -1.40 10.55
CA MET A 248 1.47 -0.31 10.06
C MET A 248 2.00 0.26 8.74
N GLN A 249 3.33 0.34 8.59
CA GLN A 249 3.94 0.77 7.33
C GLN A 249 3.74 -0.25 6.20
N ALA A 250 3.81 -1.54 6.52
CA ALA A 250 3.63 -2.62 5.57
C ALA A 250 2.23 -2.62 4.96
N ILE A 251 1.20 -2.27 5.74
CA ILE A 251 -0.19 -2.15 5.27
C ILE A 251 -0.28 -1.12 4.14
N VAL A 252 0.25 0.09 4.38
CA VAL A 252 0.20 1.20 3.42
C VAL A 252 1.02 0.88 2.17
N ALA A 253 2.31 0.56 2.35
CA ALA A 253 3.23 0.41 1.24
C ALA A 253 2.90 -0.78 0.34
N ALA A 254 2.36 -1.87 0.90
CA ALA A 254 2.07 -3.06 0.12
C ALA A 254 0.76 -2.98 -0.67
N ASN A 255 -0.25 -2.25 -0.18
CA ASN A 255 -1.45 -2.01 -0.99
C ASN A 255 -1.11 -1.14 -2.22
N PHE A 256 -0.31 -0.09 -2.04
CA PHE A 256 0.22 0.70 -3.16
C PHE A 256 0.96 -0.19 -4.15
N ALA A 257 1.92 -1.00 -3.68
CA ALA A 257 2.68 -1.90 -4.55
C ALA A 257 1.80 -2.95 -5.28
N ARG A 258 0.73 -3.43 -4.63
CA ARG A 258 -0.24 -4.34 -5.27
C ARG A 258 -0.97 -3.65 -6.41
N LEU A 259 -1.45 -2.43 -6.21
CA LEU A 259 -2.15 -1.66 -7.24
C LEU A 259 -1.21 -1.28 -8.39
N GLU A 260 0.04 -0.94 -8.09
CA GLU A 260 1.08 -0.67 -9.09
C GLU A 260 1.31 -1.88 -10.01
N VAL A 261 1.50 -3.07 -9.43
CA VAL A 261 1.65 -4.31 -10.20
C VAL A 261 0.37 -4.65 -10.96
N ALA A 262 -0.81 -4.43 -10.37
CA ALA A 262 -2.09 -4.66 -11.05
C ALA A 262 -2.26 -3.75 -12.28
N LEU A 263 -1.86 -2.48 -12.17
CA LEU A 263 -1.86 -1.53 -13.27
C LEU A 263 -0.88 -1.95 -14.38
N GLN A 264 0.31 -2.42 -14.03
CA GLN A 264 1.29 -2.94 -14.99
C GLN A 264 0.76 -4.15 -15.78
N VAL A 265 0.14 -5.12 -15.08
CA VAL A 265 -0.47 -6.30 -15.71
C VAL A 265 -1.61 -5.87 -16.63
N PHE A 266 -2.51 -5.01 -16.15
CA PHE A 266 -3.60 -4.46 -16.95
C PHE A 266 -3.09 -3.75 -18.21
N ALA A 267 -2.19 -2.78 -18.05
CA ALA A 267 -1.72 -1.95 -19.16
C ALA A 267 -0.99 -2.80 -20.20
N SER A 268 -0.08 -3.68 -19.78
CA SER A 268 0.66 -4.55 -20.72
C SER A 268 -0.25 -5.48 -21.52
N THR A 269 -1.32 -6.00 -20.90
CA THR A 269 -2.30 -6.84 -21.60
C THR A 269 -3.14 -6.05 -22.58
N GLN A 270 -3.69 -4.90 -22.18
CA GLN A 270 -4.53 -4.07 -23.05
C GLN A 270 -3.75 -3.46 -24.23
N ILE A 271 -2.55 -2.94 -23.97
CA ILE A 271 -1.68 -2.38 -25.01
C ILE A 271 -1.30 -3.44 -26.05
N ARG A 272 -0.96 -4.65 -25.60
CA ARG A 272 -0.66 -5.78 -26.49
C ARG A 272 -1.87 -6.13 -27.36
N GLN A 273 -3.05 -6.25 -26.75
CA GLN A 273 -4.28 -6.59 -27.47
C GLN A 273 -4.59 -5.58 -28.59
N LEU A 274 -4.48 -4.27 -28.32
CA LEU A 274 -4.72 -3.23 -29.33
C LEU A 274 -3.68 -3.30 -30.48
N ARG A 275 -2.40 -3.51 -30.14
CA ARG A 275 -1.33 -3.62 -31.15
C ARG A 275 -1.50 -4.85 -32.03
N ASP A 276 -1.95 -5.97 -31.47
CA ASP A 276 -2.27 -7.19 -32.25
C ASP A 276 -3.41 -6.95 -33.26
N LEU A 277 -4.30 -5.98 -32.97
CA LEU A 277 -5.36 -5.51 -33.87
C LEU A 277 -4.90 -4.40 -34.83
N GLY A 278 -3.61 -4.05 -34.83
CA GLY A 278 -3.05 -2.97 -35.66
C GLY A 278 -3.52 -1.57 -35.24
N GLN A 279 -3.96 -1.40 -33.99
CA GLN A 279 -4.41 -0.14 -33.43
C GLN A 279 -3.29 0.55 -32.66
N GLU A 280 -3.30 1.88 -32.66
CA GLU A 280 -2.41 2.70 -31.84
C GLU A 280 -3.04 2.97 -30.47
N PRO A 281 -2.43 2.50 -29.35
CA PRO A 281 -2.98 2.71 -28.03
C PRO A 281 -2.93 4.18 -27.58
N VAL A 282 -4.00 4.60 -26.92
CA VAL A 282 -4.13 5.87 -26.19
C VAL A 282 -4.44 5.55 -24.74
N ALA A 283 -3.67 6.14 -23.83
CA ALA A 283 -3.88 5.96 -22.39
C ALA A 283 -4.41 7.24 -21.75
N ILE A 284 -5.47 7.15 -20.96
CA ILE A 284 -6.11 8.30 -20.32
C ILE A 284 -6.23 8.05 -18.82
N MET A 285 -5.96 9.07 -18.02
CA MET A 285 -6.15 9.04 -16.57
C MET A 285 -7.06 10.18 -16.10
N SER A 286 -7.99 9.88 -15.19
CA SER A 286 -8.96 10.84 -14.62
C SER A 286 -9.15 10.61 -13.13
N ALA A 287 -9.53 11.65 -12.39
CA ALA A 287 -9.82 11.62 -10.96
C ALA A 287 -11.32 11.76 -10.72
N HIS A 288 -11.88 10.96 -9.81
CA HIS A 288 -13.33 10.84 -9.59
C HIS A 288 -13.73 11.12 -8.14
N ASP A 289 -14.87 11.79 -7.94
CA ASP A 289 -15.35 12.34 -6.67
C ASP A 289 -15.60 11.32 -5.55
N ASN A 290 -15.60 10.02 -5.86
CA ASN A 290 -15.62 8.90 -4.91
C ASN A 290 -14.21 8.55 -4.36
N GLY A 291 -13.16 9.29 -4.73
CA GLY A 291 -11.79 9.06 -4.28
C GLY A 291 -11.03 8.04 -5.12
N GLU A 292 -11.43 7.83 -6.37
CA GLU A 292 -10.80 6.89 -7.29
C GLU A 292 -10.06 7.60 -8.44
N LEU A 293 -9.00 6.97 -8.94
CA LEU A 293 -8.40 7.32 -10.23
C LEU A 293 -8.78 6.26 -11.25
N HIS A 294 -9.34 6.69 -12.38
CA HIS A 294 -9.67 5.80 -13.48
C HIS A 294 -8.60 5.91 -14.55
N ILE A 295 -8.18 4.75 -15.06
CA ILE A 295 -7.18 4.64 -16.11
C ILE A 295 -7.79 3.82 -17.23
N THR A 296 -7.71 4.32 -18.46
CA THR A 296 -8.13 3.59 -19.64
C THR A 296 -6.98 3.39 -20.60
N VAL A 297 -7.04 2.28 -21.34
CA VAL A 297 -6.24 2.04 -22.53
C VAL A 297 -7.23 1.71 -23.66
N SER A 298 -7.24 2.53 -24.71
CA SER A 298 -8.20 2.46 -25.81
C SER A 298 -7.52 2.84 -27.14
N ALA A 299 -8.27 2.88 -28.24
CA ALA A 299 -7.81 3.37 -29.54
C ALA A 299 -8.92 4.15 -30.26
N THR A 300 -8.55 5.14 -31.08
CA THR A 300 -9.51 5.98 -31.82
C THR A 300 -10.33 5.16 -32.80
N GLY A 301 -11.66 5.32 -32.75
CA GLY A 301 -12.61 4.58 -33.58
C GLY A 301 -12.82 3.13 -33.15
N ASN A 302 -12.25 2.70 -32.02
CA ASN A 302 -12.47 1.37 -31.45
C ASN A 302 -13.39 1.44 -30.21
N GLU A 303 -14.69 1.30 -30.46
CA GLU A 303 -15.72 1.37 -29.42
C GLU A 303 -15.77 0.15 -28.48
N LYS A 304 -15.05 -0.95 -28.79
CA LYS A 304 -15.27 -2.26 -28.14
C LYS A 304 -14.06 -2.82 -27.40
N ASP A 305 -12.86 -2.61 -27.91
CA ASP A 305 -11.64 -3.24 -27.37
C ASP A 305 -10.83 -2.28 -26.47
N TRP A 306 -11.52 -1.61 -25.54
CA TRP A 306 -10.86 -0.80 -24.52
C TRP A 306 -10.89 -1.49 -23.16
N GLY A 307 -9.90 -1.19 -22.32
CA GLY A 307 -9.84 -1.64 -20.95
C GLY A 307 -9.91 -0.47 -19.97
N GLY A 308 -10.56 -0.71 -18.82
CA GLY A 308 -10.59 0.21 -17.69
C GLY A 308 -9.92 -0.40 -16.45
N PHE A 309 -9.18 0.42 -15.71
CA PHE A 309 -8.58 0.11 -14.43
C PHE A 309 -8.95 1.18 -13.41
N VAL A 310 -9.31 0.75 -12.21
CA VAL A 310 -9.65 1.64 -11.09
C VAL A 310 -8.56 1.55 -10.03
N TRP A 311 -7.98 2.68 -9.68
CA TRP A 311 -7.10 2.85 -8.53
C TRP A 311 -7.87 3.53 -7.40
N PRO A 312 -8.40 2.77 -6.41
CA PRO A 312 -9.00 3.37 -5.24
C PRO A 312 -7.91 4.00 -4.35
N LEU A 313 -8.01 5.30 -4.07
CA LEU A 313 -7.00 6.00 -3.27
C LEU A 313 -7.13 5.65 -1.79
N ALA A 314 -6.03 5.16 -1.22
CA ALA A 314 -5.87 5.18 0.23
C ALA A 314 -5.56 6.61 0.70
N ALA A 315 -5.87 6.96 1.95
CA ALA A 315 -5.59 8.29 2.50
C ALA A 315 -4.09 8.69 2.46
N GLN A 316 -3.20 7.71 2.44
CA GLN A 316 -1.74 7.91 2.33
C GLN A 316 -1.24 8.08 0.89
N ASP A 317 -2.02 7.69 -0.12
CA ASP A 317 -1.56 7.64 -1.52
C ASP A 317 -1.22 9.02 -2.07
N ASP A 318 -0.13 9.14 -2.82
CA ASP A 318 0.26 10.40 -3.46
C ASP A 318 -0.22 10.43 -4.91
N VAL A 319 -1.21 11.27 -5.22
CA VAL A 319 -1.79 11.36 -6.56
C VAL A 319 -0.74 11.79 -7.59
N ALA A 320 0.14 12.73 -7.23
CA ALA A 320 1.21 13.20 -8.11
C ALA A 320 2.22 12.09 -8.41
N GLN A 321 2.55 11.28 -7.39
CA GLN A 321 3.42 10.12 -7.58
C GLN A 321 2.76 9.05 -8.45
N ILE A 322 1.47 8.77 -8.25
CA ILE A 322 0.73 7.78 -9.04
C ILE A 322 0.67 8.23 -10.50
N GLU A 323 0.35 9.49 -10.77
CA GLU A 323 0.35 10.05 -12.13
C GLU A 323 1.73 9.94 -12.77
N THR A 324 2.80 10.29 -12.04
CA THR A 324 4.18 10.17 -12.52
C THR A 324 4.52 8.72 -12.88
N ASN A 325 4.19 7.77 -12.01
CA ASN A 325 4.44 6.34 -12.24
C ASN A 325 3.62 5.82 -13.43
N PHE A 326 2.38 6.28 -13.59
CA PHE A 326 1.55 5.94 -14.75
C PHE A 326 2.18 6.43 -16.06
N ARG A 327 2.63 7.69 -16.12
CA ARG A 327 3.30 8.23 -17.32
C ARG A 327 4.59 7.50 -17.65
N LEU A 328 5.39 7.16 -16.64
CA LEU A 328 6.60 6.35 -16.81
C LEU A 328 6.27 4.96 -17.37
N LEU A 329 5.26 4.28 -16.81
CA LEU A 329 4.80 2.98 -17.31
C LEU A 329 4.34 3.07 -18.78
N MET A 330 3.57 4.09 -19.15
CA MET A 330 3.12 4.27 -20.53
C MET A 330 4.30 4.51 -21.47
N ALA A 331 5.30 5.29 -21.05
CA ALA A 331 6.52 5.51 -21.81
C ALA A 331 7.35 4.22 -21.98
N GLU A 332 7.52 3.42 -20.92
CA GLU A 332 8.15 2.10 -20.99
C GLU A 332 7.40 1.15 -21.94
N CYS A 333 6.07 1.24 -21.97
CA CYS A 333 5.24 0.47 -22.89
C CYS A 333 5.20 1.05 -24.32
N GLN A 334 5.90 2.16 -24.60
CA GLN A 334 5.93 2.87 -25.89
C GLN A 334 4.56 3.39 -26.34
N VAL A 335 3.73 3.86 -25.41
CA VAL A 335 2.47 4.55 -25.75
C VAL A 335 2.78 6.02 -26.01
N GLY A 336 2.53 6.48 -27.24
CA GLY A 336 2.86 7.84 -27.68
C GLY A 336 1.84 8.90 -27.26
N ASP A 337 0.60 8.49 -26.96
CA ASP A 337 -0.51 9.38 -26.60
C ASP A 337 -1.02 9.07 -25.19
N VAL A 338 -0.64 9.94 -24.24
CA VAL A 338 -0.98 9.82 -22.82
C VAL A 338 -1.65 11.11 -22.36
N ARG A 339 -2.91 11.02 -21.93
CA ARG A 339 -3.75 12.16 -21.60
C ARG A 339 -4.18 12.13 -20.15
N VAL A 340 -4.36 13.30 -19.57
CA VAL A 340 -4.92 13.48 -18.22
C VAL A 340 -6.13 14.40 -18.31
N VAL A 341 -7.25 13.95 -17.77
CA VAL A 341 -8.48 14.74 -17.71
C VAL A 341 -8.34 15.81 -16.62
N ASP A 342 -8.67 17.05 -16.98
CA ASP A 342 -8.66 18.17 -16.05
C ASP A 342 -9.86 18.13 -15.08
N GLY A 343 -9.66 18.53 -13.84
CA GLY A 343 -10.68 18.55 -12.79
C GLY A 343 -11.15 17.17 -12.31
N VAL A 344 -11.89 17.18 -11.20
CA VAL A 344 -12.53 15.98 -10.63
C VAL A 344 -13.84 15.70 -11.36
N GLN A 345 -14.04 14.45 -11.75
CA GLN A 345 -15.17 13.95 -12.53
C GLN A 345 -16.17 13.22 -11.62
N PRO A 346 -17.44 13.05 -11.99
CA PRO A 346 -18.33 12.17 -11.23
C PRO A 346 -17.90 10.71 -11.35
N GLU A 347 -18.13 9.92 -10.30
CA GLU A 347 -17.92 8.46 -10.30
C GLU A 347 -18.60 7.76 -11.48
N SER A 348 -19.84 8.15 -11.79
CA SER A 348 -20.66 7.50 -12.80
C SER A 348 -21.48 8.47 -13.64
N ARG A 349 -21.87 8.02 -14.83
CA ARG A 349 -22.81 8.69 -15.72
C ARG A 349 -23.92 7.71 -16.07
N ASP A 350 -25.17 8.09 -15.85
CA ASP A 350 -26.34 7.25 -16.10
C ASP A 350 -26.28 5.88 -15.39
N GLY A 351 -25.63 5.82 -14.21
CA GLY A 351 -25.47 4.61 -13.41
C GLY A 351 -24.34 3.68 -13.84
N ILE A 352 -23.50 4.10 -14.79
CA ILE A 352 -22.34 3.36 -15.29
C ILE A 352 -21.05 4.07 -14.85
N PRO A 353 -20.05 3.37 -14.28
CA PRO A 353 -18.76 3.97 -13.96
C PRO A 353 -18.17 4.74 -15.14
N LEU A 354 -17.77 5.98 -14.90
CA LEU A 354 -17.33 6.88 -15.96
C LEU A 354 -15.88 6.61 -16.34
N PHE A 355 -15.65 6.21 -17.59
CA PHE A 355 -14.32 6.07 -18.18
C PHE A 355 -14.23 6.92 -19.44
N PHE A 356 -13.08 7.55 -19.67
CA PHE A 356 -12.80 8.32 -20.89
C PHE A 356 -11.97 7.49 -21.85
N THR A 357 -12.41 7.40 -23.10
CA THR A 357 -11.71 6.72 -24.19
C THR A 357 -11.07 7.72 -25.15
N ALA A 358 -10.29 7.23 -26.11
CA ALA A 358 -9.64 8.05 -27.13
C ALA A 358 -10.62 8.95 -27.91
N ASP A 359 -11.86 8.49 -28.10
CA ASP A 359 -12.92 9.17 -28.86
C ASP A 359 -13.69 10.20 -28.03
N ASP A 360 -13.53 10.18 -26.69
CA ASP A 360 -14.17 11.14 -25.78
C ASP A 360 -13.38 12.45 -25.65
N TRP A 361 -12.32 12.64 -26.44
CA TRP A 361 -11.39 13.77 -26.28
C TRP A 361 -11.65 14.93 -27.26
N PRO A 362 -11.67 16.21 -26.79
CA PRO A 362 -11.53 16.62 -25.40
C PRO A 362 -12.79 16.28 -24.58
N PRO A 363 -12.63 15.91 -23.29
CA PRO A 363 -13.77 15.59 -22.43
C PRO A 363 -14.74 16.77 -22.36
N GLN A 364 -16.03 16.50 -22.52
CA GLN A 364 -17.04 17.55 -22.38
C GLN A 364 -17.14 18.00 -20.92
N PRO A 365 -17.36 19.30 -20.63
CA PRO A 365 -17.48 19.79 -19.27
C PRO A 365 -18.63 19.07 -18.55
N VAL A 366 -18.30 18.36 -17.47
CA VAL A 366 -19.30 17.74 -16.61
C VAL A 366 -19.58 18.70 -15.45
N THR A 367 -20.79 19.23 -15.37
CA THR A 367 -21.21 20.04 -14.23
C THR A 367 -21.41 19.10 -13.04
N LEU A 368 -20.53 19.18 -12.04
CA LEU A 368 -20.77 18.55 -10.73
C LEU A 368 -22.05 19.19 -10.15
N GLN A 369 -23.08 18.37 -9.89
CA GLN A 369 -24.35 18.83 -9.29
C GLN A 369 -24.29 18.81 -7.77
#